data_AF-A0AAV4HW66-F1
#
_entry.id   AF-A0AAV4HW66-F1
#
_cell.length_a   1.000
_cell.length_b   1.000
_cell.length_c   1.000
_cell.angle_alpha   90.00
_cell.angle_beta   90.00
_cell.angle_gamma   90.00
#
_symmetry.space_group_name_H-M   'P 1'
#
loop_
_entity.id
_entity.type
_entity.pdbx_description
1 polymer ?
#
loop_
_entity_poly.entity_id
_entity_poly.type
_entity_poly.pdbx_seq_one_letter_code
_entity_poly.pdbx_strand_id
1 'polypeptide(L)'
;MYDGTTARVIHGGELIDPFDIKTGVRQGCLLTPFLFLLVVDYILRRSTEGKQTGTQCTLTSQLEDLDFADDIALLSHNHQQLQEKTATLNTTLKSLGL
;
A
#
# COMPACT_ATOMS: atom_id res chain seq x y z
N MET A 1 20.34 -1.00 8.33
CA MET A 1 20.09 0.25 7.58
C MET A 1 19.76 1.43 8.49
N TYR A 2 19.01 1.23 9.58
CA TYR A 2 18.65 2.29 10.54
C TYR A 2 19.39 2.23 11.89
N ASP A 3 20.42 1.39 12.01
CA ASP A 3 21.16 1.25 13.26
C ASP A 3 21.84 2.58 13.64
N GLY A 4 21.65 3.02 14.88
CA GLY A 4 22.09 4.34 15.35
C GLY A 4 21.39 5.56 14.74
N THR A 5 20.28 5.38 14.00
CA THR A 5 19.52 6.50 13.41
C THR A 5 18.35 6.92 14.30
N THR A 6 18.31 8.20 14.68
CA THR A 6 17.23 8.80 15.49
C THR A 6 16.46 9.89 14.73
N ALA A 7 15.18 10.06 15.01
CA ALA A 7 14.34 11.15 14.52
C ALA A 7 13.81 12.01 15.68
N ARG A 8 13.40 13.25 15.36
CA ARG A 8 12.70 14.18 16.26
C ARG A 8 11.53 14.80 15.50
N VAL A 9 10.46 15.13 16.21
CA VAL A 9 9.25 15.72 15.64
C VAL A 9 8.91 17.00 16.39
N ILE A 10 8.37 18.00 15.69
CA ILE A 10 7.82 19.18 16.34
C ILE A 10 6.36 18.90 16.67
N HIS A 11 6.00 18.96 17.95
CA HIS A 11 4.63 18.80 18.43
C HIS A 11 4.26 20.01 19.30
N GLY A 12 3.19 20.73 18.93
CA GLY A 12 2.79 21.93 19.66
C GLY A 12 3.81 23.08 19.61
N GLY A 13 4.72 23.10 18.63
CA GLY A 13 5.79 24.10 18.52
C GLY A 13 7.07 23.74 19.28
N GLU A 14 7.06 22.67 20.07
CA GLU A 14 8.24 22.17 20.78
C GLU A 14 8.83 20.93 20.08
N LEU A 15 10.16 20.82 20.10
CA LEU A 15 10.89 19.72 19.50
C LEU A 15 11.07 18.59 20.53
N ILE A 16 10.38 17.47 20.34
CA ILE A 16 10.40 16.35 21.30
C ILE A 16 11.77 15.67 21.38
N ASP A 17 11.92 14.80 22.39
CA ASP A 17 13.13 13.98 22.56
C ASP A 17 13.36 13.04 21.37
N PRO A 18 14.63 12.74 21.04
CA PRO A 18 14.95 11.81 19.96
C PRO A 18 14.42 10.41 20.23
N PHE A 19 13.94 9.74 19.19
CA PHE A 19 13.57 8.34 19.21
C PHE A 19 14.23 7.58 18.05
N ASP A 20 14.50 6.29 18.26
CA ASP A 20 15.11 5.45 17.24
C ASP A 20 14.16 5.18 16.07
N ILE A 21 14.69 5.28 14.85
CA ILE A 21 13.98 4.83 13.65
C ILE A 21 14.10 3.30 13.57
N LYS A 22 12.99 2.60 13.74
CA LYS A 22 12.95 1.12 13.61
C LYS A 22 12.49 0.65 12.22
N THR A 23 11.69 1.47 11.54
CA THR A 23 11.05 1.16 10.26
C THR A 23 10.88 2.45 9.47
N GLY A 24 10.68 2.32 8.16
CA GLY A 24 10.40 3.43 7.25
C GLY A 24 11.18 3.28 5.96
N VAL A 25 11.09 4.32 5.13
CA VAL A 25 11.86 4.42 3.90
C VAL A 25 12.57 5.78 3.86
N ARG A 26 13.74 5.85 3.23
CA ARG A 26 14.51 7.09 3.17
C ARG A 26 13.97 7.98 2.06
N GLN A 27 13.35 9.10 2.42
CA GLN A 27 12.92 10.11 1.43
C GLN A 27 14.12 10.63 0.62
N GLY A 28 13.92 10.82 -0.68
CA GLY A 28 14.98 11.23 -1.62
C GLY A 28 15.90 10.10 -2.08
N CYS A 29 15.72 8.87 -1.60
CA CYS A 29 16.40 7.71 -2.17
C CYS A 29 15.75 7.30 -3.50
N LEU A 30 16.52 7.23 -4.59
CA LEU A 30 16.01 6.87 -5.92
C LEU A 30 15.40 5.45 -5.98
N LEU A 31 15.86 4.54 -5.12
CA LEU A 31 15.38 3.15 -5.09
C LEU A 31 14.11 2.97 -4.25
N THR A 32 13.84 3.88 -3.32
CA THR A 32 12.68 3.77 -2.41
C THR A 32 11.33 3.79 -3.14
N PRO A 33 11.07 4.70 -4.10
CA PRO A 33 9.83 4.69 -4.87
C PRO A 33 9.61 3.38 -5.62
N PHE A 34 10.68 2.80 -6.17
CA PHE A 34 10.60 1.53 -6.90
C PHE A 34 10.23 0.36 -5.98
N LEU A 35 10.89 0.25 -4.82
CA LEU A 35 10.55 -0.78 -3.83
C LEU A 35 9.12 -0.65 -3.31
N PHE A 36 8.65 0.59 -3.11
CA PHE A 36 7.28 0.86 -2.72
C PHE A 36 6.29 0.37 -3.78
N LEU A 37 6.50 0.70 -5.06
CA LEU A 37 5.66 0.23 -6.16
C LEU A 37 5.65 -1.30 -6.26
N LEU A 38 6.78 -1.97 -6.06
CA LEU A 38 6.84 -3.44 -6.04
C LEU A 38 5.99 -4.06 -4.93
N VAL A 39 6.02 -3.46 -3.74
CA VAL A 39 5.21 -3.94 -2.60
C VAL A 39 3.72 -3.73 -2.87
N VAL A 40 3.33 -2.56 -3.40
CA VAL A 40 1.94 -2.26 -3.75
C VAL A 40 1.43 -3.20 -4.85
N ASP A 41 2.17 -3.39 -5.94
CA ASP A 41 1.81 -4.33 -7.02
C ASP A 41 1.64 -5.76 -6.49
N TYR A 42 2.56 -6.23 -5.62
CA TYR A 42 2.44 -7.54 -4.98
C TYR A 42 1.16 -7.67 -4.15
N ILE A 43 0.84 -6.65 -3.34
CA ILE A 43 -0.35 -6.65 -2.48
C ILE A 43 -1.62 -6.67 -3.32
N LEU A 44 -1.70 -5.82 -4.34
CA LEU A 44 -2.89 -5.70 -5.20
C LEU A 44 -3.12 -6.98 -5.98
N ARG A 45 -2.08 -7.54 -6.63
CA ARG A 45 -2.15 -8.83 -7.32
C ARG A 45 -2.64 -9.94 -6.42
N ARG A 46 -2.09 -10.07 -5.21
CA ARG A 46 -2.54 -11.10 -4.25
C ARG A 46 -3.97 -10.91 -3.78
N SER A 47 -4.45 -9.69 -3.75
CA SER A 47 -5.80 -9.38 -3.26
C SER A 47 -6.87 -9.60 -4.32
N THR A 48 -6.50 -9.60 -5.61
CA THR A 48 -7.41 -9.74 -6.76
C THR A 48 -7.22 -11.05 -7.54
N GLU A 49 -6.17 -11.83 -7.22
CA GLU A 49 -5.83 -13.08 -7.89
C GLU A 49 -7.01 -14.06 -7.95
N GLY A 50 -7.35 -14.48 -9.18
CA GLY A 50 -8.36 -15.50 -9.43
C GLY A 50 -9.82 -15.07 -9.19
N LYS A 51 -10.08 -13.78 -8.88
CA LYS A 51 -11.43 -13.35 -8.48
C LYS A 51 -12.32 -12.80 -9.60
N GLN A 52 -11.82 -12.43 -10.78
CA GLN A 52 -12.62 -11.87 -11.92
C GLN A 52 -13.83 -11.04 -11.46
N THR A 53 -13.54 -10.08 -10.57
CA THR A 53 -14.55 -9.25 -9.90
C THR A 53 -14.35 -7.78 -10.22
N GLY A 54 -13.40 -7.45 -11.08
CA GLY A 54 -13.14 -6.12 -11.60
C GLY A 54 -14.21 -5.63 -12.56
N THR A 55 -14.09 -4.37 -12.96
CA THR A 55 -14.99 -3.74 -13.92
C THR A 55 -14.49 -4.00 -15.34
N GLN A 56 -15.39 -4.42 -16.25
CA GLN A 56 -15.06 -4.61 -17.66
C GLN A 56 -14.35 -3.37 -18.25
N CYS A 57 -13.12 -3.54 -18.71
CA CYS A 57 -12.29 -2.47 -19.29
C CYS A 57 -12.20 -2.60 -20.81
N THR A 58 -12.00 -3.82 -21.31
CA THR A 58 -12.05 -4.14 -22.74
C THR A 58 -12.99 -5.31 -23.00
N LEU A 59 -13.14 -5.75 -24.25
CA LEU A 59 -13.96 -6.91 -24.59
C LEU A 59 -13.53 -8.20 -23.85
N THR A 60 -12.26 -8.32 -23.47
CA THR A 60 -11.70 -9.54 -22.87
C THR A 60 -11.04 -9.34 -21.51
N SER A 61 -10.89 -8.10 -21.03
CA SER A 61 -10.23 -7.80 -19.76
C SER A 61 -11.12 -7.04 -18.78
N GLN A 62 -10.94 -7.36 -17.51
CA GLN A 62 -11.48 -6.62 -16.38
C GLN A 62 -10.36 -5.85 -15.68
N LEU A 63 -10.69 -4.66 -15.20
CA LEU A 63 -9.83 -3.82 -14.38
C LEU A 63 -10.19 -4.05 -12.91
N GLU A 64 -9.24 -4.60 -12.16
CA GLU A 64 -9.46 -4.99 -10.76
C GLU A 64 -9.16 -3.84 -9.79
N ASP A 65 -8.19 -2.99 -10.12
CA ASP A 65 -7.63 -1.94 -9.30
C ASP A 65 -6.92 -0.86 -10.15
N LEU A 66 -6.68 0.29 -9.53
CA LEU A 66 -5.83 1.39 -10.00
C LEU A 66 -5.04 1.93 -8.81
N ASP A 67 -3.79 2.32 -9.02
CA ASP A 67 -2.95 2.88 -7.98
C ASP A 67 -2.10 4.06 -8.48
N PHE A 68 -1.82 4.98 -7.58
CA PHE A 68 -0.81 6.02 -7.76
C PHE A 68 -0.18 6.38 -6.41
N ALA A 69 1.10 6.06 -6.24
CA ALA A 69 1.76 6.15 -4.95
C ALA A 69 0.93 5.42 -3.87
N ASP A 70 0.58 6.08 -2.78
CA ASP A 70 -0.22 5.51 -1.68
C ASP A 70 -1.74 5.50 -1.93
N ASP A 71 -2.22 6.15 -2.99
CA ASP A 71 -3.64 6.12 -3.37
C ASP A 71 -3.98 4.85 -4.15
N ILE A 72 -4.95 4.09 -3.65
CA ILE A 72 -5.46 2.85 -4.27
C ILE A 72 -6.97 2.95 -4.48
N ALA A 73 -7.43 2.60 -5.68
CA ALA A 73 -8.84 2.44 -6.01
C ALA A 73 -9.12 1.00 -6.42
N LEU A 74 -10.04 0.34 -5.71
CA LEU A 74 -10.52 -1.00 -6.06
C LEU A 74 -11.80 -0.89 -6.89
N LEU A 75 -11.91 -1.69 -7.95
CA LEU A 75 -13.06 -1.67 -8.85
C LEU A 75 -13.86 -2.96 -8.74
N SER A 76 -15.19 -2.86 -8.69
CA SER A 76 -16.08 -4.03 -8.73
C SER A 76 -17.45 -3.69 -9.28
N HIS A 77 -18.16 -4.72 -9.76
CA HIS A 77 -19.51 -4.57 -10.30
C HIS A 77 -20.60 -4.42 -9.23
N ASN A 78 -20.35 -4.85 -8.01
CA ASN A 78 -21.29 -4.72 -6.90
C ASN A 78 -20.58 -4.48 -5.55
N HIS A 79 -21.36 -4.02 -4.58
CA HIS A 79 -20.87 -3.68 -3.24
C HIS A 79 -20.33 -4.88 -2.48
N GLN A 80 -20.92 -6.06 -2.64
CA GLN A 80 -20.47 -7.27 -1.95
C GLN A 80 -19.05 -7.66 -2.38
N GLN A 81 -18.78 -7.68 -3.69
CA GLN A 81 -17.46 -7.96 -4.25
C GLN A 81 -16.43 -6.91 -3.79
N LEU A 82 -16.82 -5.63 -3.78
CA LEU A 82 -15.94 -4.56 -3.30
C LEU A 82 -15.58 -4.73 -1.82
N GLN A 83 -16.54 -5.16 -1.00
CA GLN A 83 -16.33 -5.43 0.42
C GLN A 83 -15.40 -6.64 0.63
N GLU A 84 -15.59 -7.72 -0.13
CA GLU A 84 -14.72 -8.89 -0.12
C GLU A 84 -13.29 -8.56 -0.56
N LYS A 85 -13.13 -7.74 -1.60
CA LYS A 85 -11.81 -7.24 -2.04
C LYS A 85 -11.14 -6.42 -0.95
N THR A 86 -11.86 -5.49 -0.34
CA THR A 86 -11.33 -4.65 0.75
C THR A 86 -10.90 -5.49 1.95
N ALA A 87 -11.67 -6.52 2.31
CA ALA A 87 -11.32 -7.45 3.37
C ALA A 87 -10.07 -8.29 3.02
N THR A 88 -9.96 -8.74 1.77
CA THR A 88 -8.79 -9.48 1.28
C THR A 88 -7.54 -8.59 1.31
N LEU A 89 -7.65 -7.36 0.81
CA LEU A 89 -6.58 -6.35 0.83
C LEU A 89 -6.06 -6.11 2.25
N ASN A 90 -6.97 -5.86 3.20
CA ASN A 90 -6.62 -5.66 4.61
C ASN A 90 -5.90 -6.87 5.21
N THR A 91 -6.30 -8.09 4.84
CA THR A 91 -5.65 -9.32 5.32
C THR A 91 -4.25 -9.46 4.73
N THR A 92 -4.07 -9.16 3.44
CA THR A 92 -2.76 -9.17 2.77
C THR A 92 -1.82 -8.13 3.39
N LEU A 93 -2.30 -6.90 3.61
CA LEU A 93 -1.53 -5.81 4.25
C LEU A 93 -1.00 -6.21 5.63
N LYS A 94 -1.89 -6.73 6.49
CA LYS A 94 -1.53 -7.20 7.83
C LYS A 94 -0.46 -8.29 7.81
N SER A 95 -0.49 -9.18 6.82
CA SER A 95 0.53 -10.24 6.69
C SER A 95 1.93 -9.71 6.39
N LEU A 96 2.02 -8.48 5.87
CA LEU A 96 3.27 -7.79 5.53
C LEU A 96 3.67 -6.73 6.57
N GLY A 97 2.90 -6.58 7.65
CA GLY A 97 3.15 -5.57 8.69
C GLY A 97 2.79 -4.14 8.27
N LEU A 98 1.89 -4.01 7.29
CA LEU A 98 1.29 -2.74 6.84
C LEU A 98 -0.13 -2.58 7.38
#